data_AF-A0A4Q5QLZ7-F1
#
_entry.id   AF-A0A4Q5QLZ7-F1
#
_cell.length_a   1.000
_cell.length_b   1.000
_cell.length_c   1.000
_cell.angle_alpha   90.00
_cell.angle_beta   90.00
_cell.angle_gamma   90.00
#
_symmetry.space_group_name_H-M   'P 1'
#
loop_
_entity.id
_entity.type
_entity.pdbx_description
1 polymer ?
#
loop_
_entity_poly.entity_id
_entity_poly.type
_entity_poly.pdbx_seq_one_letter_code
_entity_poly.pdbx_strand_id
1 'polypeptide(L)'
;MIDDASELRSFLEKEIAKINQRLANDIVFVSFSLDKNKKAWQLMTKQDGITWYNISDLQGETSKIKGLYNIQSIPFSYLIDREGIIIETYDGYKPGMFDGIESRIKAK
;
A
#
# COMPACT_ATOMS: atom_id res chain seq x y z
N MET A 1 -2.97 -16.63 -12.23
CA MET A 1 -2.02 -15.65 -11.66
C MET A 1 -2.31 -14.33 -12.33
N ILE A 2 -2.13 -13.20 -11.64
CA ILE A 2 -2.14 -11.89 -12.31
C ILE A 2 -0.70 -11.67 -12.77
N ASP A 3 -0.46 -11.85 -14.06
CA ASP A 3 0.90 -11.83 -14.63
C ASP A 3 1.30 -10.41 -15.09
N ASP A 4 0.37 -9.45 -15.05
CA ASP A 4 0.57 -8.06 -15.43
C ASP A 4 0.62 -7.16 -14.19
N ALA A 5 1.73 -6.45 -14.01
CA ALA A 5 1.94 -5.51 -12.91
C ALA A 5 0.88 -4.38 -12.88
N SER A 6 0.37 -3.97 -14.04
CA SER A 6 -0.69 -2.95 -14.15
C SER A 6 -2.05 -3.47 -13.67
N GLU A 7 -2.38 -4.73 -13.98
CA GLU A 7 -3.59 -5.37 -13.47
C GLU A 7 -3.49 -5.61 -11.97
N LEU A 8 -2.34 -6.12 -11.50
CA LEU A 8 -2.09 -6.37 -10.08
C LEU A 8 -2.31 -5.10 -9.27
N ARG A 9 -1.72 -4.00 -9.76
CA ARG A 9 -1.92 -2.66 -9.21
C ARG A 9 -3.40 -2.28 -9.19
N SER A 10 -4.10 -2.38 -10.33
CA SER A 10 -5.52 -2.01 -10.40
C SER A 10 -6.39 -2.78 -9.39
N PHE A 11 -6.14 -4.09 -9.20
CA PHE A 11 -6.86 -4.88 -8.21
C PHE A 11 -6.54 -4.45 -6.78
N LEU A 12 -5.26 -4.27 -6.46
CA LEU A 12 -4.82 -3.81 -5.14
C LEU A 12 -5.44 -2.46 -4.77
N GLU A 13 -5.37 -1.47 -5.66
CA GLU A 13 -5.90 -0.13 -5.38
C GLU A 13 -7.42 -0.13 -5.23
N LYS A 14 -8.13 -0.98 -5.98
CA LYS A 14 -9.58 -1.18 -5.81
C LYS A 14 -9.92 -1.84 -4.47
N GLU A 15 -9.12 -2.80 -4.01
CA GLU A 15 -9.33 -3.41 -2.69
C GLU A 15 -9.06 -2.40 -1.58
N ILE A 16 -7.95 -1.66 -1.64
CA ILE A 16 -7.62 -0.58 -0.70
C ILE A 16 -8.72 0.48 -0.69
N ALA A 17 -9.19 0.95 -1.84
CA ALA A 17 -10.24 1.97 -1.92
C ALA A 17 -11.53 1.53 -1.19
N LYS A 18 -11.93 0.25 -1.35
CA LYS A 18 -13.09 -0.31 -0.64
C LYS A 18 -12.86 -0.35 0.87
N ILE A 19 -11.68 -0.78 1.32
CA ILE A 19 -11.38 -0.86 2.76
C ILE A 19 -11.28 0.53 3.35
N ASN A 20 -10.62 1.47 2.68
CA ASN A 20 -10.47 2.85 3.12
C ASN A 20 -11.83 3.53 3.27
N GLN A 21 -12.79 3.29 2.37
CA GLN A 21 -14.17 3.80 2.51
C GLN A 21 -14.90 3.18 3.72
N ARG A 22 -14.70 1.88 3.96
CA ARG A 22 -15.40 1.13 5.01
C ARG A 22 -14.84 1.40 6.41
N LEU A 23 -13.53 1.60 6.52
CA LEU A 23 -12.77 1.63 7.77
C LEU A 23 -12.02 2.96 8.01
N ALA A 24 -12.46 4.06 7.38
CA ALA A 24 -11.76 5.34 7.41
C ALA A 24 -11.40 5.87 8.81
N ASN A 25 -12.16 5.47 9.84
CA ASN A 25 -11.94 5.87 11.23
C ASN A 25 -11.06 4.89 12.03
N ASP A 26 -10.85 3.68 11.50
CA ASP A 26 -10.17 2.59 12.20
C ASP A 26 -8.78 2.31 11.63
N ILE A 27 -8.57 2.58 10.34
CA ILE A 27 -7.29 2.36 9.64
C ILE A 27 -6.96 3.54 8.73
N VAL A 28 -5.66 3.84 8.63
CA VAL A 28 -5.14 4.83 7.68
C VAL A 28 -4.26 4.11 6.66
N PHE A 29 -4.59 4.27 5.38
CA PHE A 29 -3.75 3.76 4.29
C PHE A 29 -2.70 4.80 3.90
N VAL A 30 -1.45 4.33 3.77
CA VAL A 30 -0.33 5.11 3.28
C VAL A 30 0.40 4.29 2.21
N SER A 31 0.31 4.72 0.95
CA SER A 31 1.10 4.15 -0.14
C SER A 31 2.41 4.92 -0.29
N PHE A 32 3.52 4.19 -0.38
CA PHE A 32 4.83 4.75 -0.69
C PHE A 32 5.25 4.33 -2.10
N SER A 33 5.30 5.28 -3.04
CA SER A 33 5.73 5.00 -4.41
C SER A 33 7.25 5.04 -4.56
N LEU A 34 7.79 4.03 -5.24
CA LEU A 34 9.18 3.97 -5.72
C LEU A 34 9.36 4.58 -7.13
N ASP A 35 8.38 5.35 -7.62
CA ASP A 35 8.52 6.10 -8.87
C ASP A 35 9.63 7.15 -8.77
N LYS A 36 10.39 7.34 -9.86
CA LYS A 36 11.38 8.44 -9.97
C LYS A 36 10.82 9.67 -10.69
N ASN A 37 9.75 9.49 -11.48
CA ASN A 37 9.15 10.56 -12.25
C ASN A 37 7.92 11.10 -11.53
N LYS A 38 8.09 12.23 -10.85
CA LYS A 38 7.01 12.91 -10.11
C LYS A 38 5.75 13.14 -10.94
N LYS A 39 5.90 13.59 -12.20
CA LYS A 39 4.75 13.91 -13.06
C LYS A 39 3.97 12.65 -13.43
N ALA A 40 4.67 11.59 -13.80
CA ALA A 40 4.04 10.31 -14.13
C ALA A 40 3.30 9.72 -12.91
N TRP A 41 3.97 9.69 -11.76
CA TRP A 41 3.38 9.23 -10.50
C TRP A 41 2.13 10.02 -10.10
N GLN A 42 2.18 11.36 -10.15
CA GLN A 42 1.04 12.21 -9.83
C GLN A 42 -0.11 12.03 -10.81
N LEU A 43 0.18 11.84 -12.11
CA LEU A 43 -0.83 11.56 -13.11
C LEU A 43 -1.52 10.23 -12.82
N MET A 44 -0.77 9.16 -12.53
CA MET A 44 -1.34 7.84 -12.23
C MET A 44 -2.12 7.86 -10.92
N THR A 45 -1.60 8.51 -9.88
CA THR A 45 -2.32 8.74 -8.61
C THR A 45 -3.72 9.30 -8.85
N LYS A 46 -3.82 10.30 -9.74
CA LYS A 46 -5.11 10.89 -10.10
C LYS A 46 -5.97 9.95 -10.93
N GLN A 47 -5.39 9.23 -11.89
CA GLN A 47 -6.13 8.29 -12.75
C GLN A 47 -6.72 7.12 -11.97
N ASP A 48 -5.99 6.60 -10.98
CA ASP A 48 -6.44 5.49 -10.13
C ASP A 48 -7.35 5.92 -8.99
N GLY A 49 -7.63 7.23 -8.86
CA GLY A 49 -8.53 7.76 -7.84
C GLY A 49 -8.01 7.53 -6.43
N ILE A 50 -6.69 7.53 -6.23
CA ILE A 50 -6.09 7.33 -4.91
C ILE A 50 -6.38 8.57 -4.05
N THR A 51 -7.19 8.38 -3.01
CA THR A 51 -7.62 9.45 -2.08
C THR A 51 -6.96 9.39 -0.71
N TRP A 52 -6.31 8.29 -0.38
CA TRP A 52 -5.51 8.14 0.85
C TRP A 52 -4.11 8.73 0.66
N TYR A 53 -3.29 8.69 1.71
CA TYR A 53 -1.94 9.22 1.64
C TYR A 53 -1.12 8.45 0.61
N ASN A 54 -0.64 9.15 -0.41
CA ASN A 54 0.27 8.62 -1.41
C ASN A 54 1.51 9.49 -1.44
N ILE A 55 2.62 8.95 -0.98
CA ILE A 55 3.88 9.66 -0.77
C ILE A 55 5.01 9.01 -1.55
N SER A 56 6.07 9.77 -1.83
CA SER A 56 7.27 9.28 -2.48
C SER A 56 8.44 10.19 -2.15
N ASP A 57 9.63 9.60 -1.98
CA ASP A 57 10.89 10.35 -1.93
C ASP A 57 11.52 10.55 -3.32
N LEU A 58 10.92 9.96 -4.37
CA LEU A 58 11.38 9.97 -5.76
C LEU A 58 12.74 9.30 -6.02
N GLN A 59 13.26 8.55 -5.04
CA GLN A 59 14.58 7.91 -5.13
C GLN A 59 14.52 6.49 -5.71
N GLY A 60 13.31 5.93 -5.87
CA GLY A 60 13.06 4.57 -6.33
C GLY A 60 13.89 3.53 -5.61
N GLU A 61 14.60 2.68 -6.35
CA GLU A 61 15.47 1.63 -5.77
C GLU A 61 16.51 2.11 -4.76
N THR A 62 16.92 3.38 -4.84
CA THR A 62 17.91 3.98 -3.91
C THR A 62 17.27 4.63 -2.69
N SER A 63 15.96 4.49 -2.51
CA SER A 63 15.22 5.03 -1.36
C SER A 63 15.77 4.45 -0.06
N LYS A 64 16.06 5.35 0.90
CA LYS A 64 16.43 4.95 2.26
C LYS A 64 15.27 4.26 2.97
N ILE A 65 14.03 4.63 2.65
CA ILE A 65 12.82 4.01 3.22
C ILE A 65 12.71 2.55 2.76
N LYS A 66 12.95 2.27 1.47
CA LYS A 66 13.00 0.89 0.94
C LYS A 66 13.99 0.03 1.72
N GLY A 67 15.18 0.55 1.97
CA GLY A 67 16.22 -0.13 2.76
C GLY A 67 15.84 -0.29 4.24
N LEU A 68 15.33 0.76 4.88
CA LEU A 68 14.95 0.75 6.31
C LEU A 68 13.87 -0.28 6.62
N TYR A 69 12.88 -0.41 5.73
CA TYR A 69 11.82 -1.40 5.84
C TYR A 69 12.17 -2.74 5.17
N ASN A 70 13.40 -2.94 4.68
CA ASN A 70 13.85 -4.18 4.04
C ASN A 70 12.92 -4.68 2.91
N ILE A 71 12.45 -3.78 2.06
CA ILE A 71 11.58 -4.11 0.92
C ILE A 71 12.40 -4.68 -0.23
N GLN A 72 12.15 -5.94 -0.62
CA GLN A 72 12.88 -6.64 -1.68
C GLN A 72 12.08 -6.79 -2.99
N SER A 73 10.75 -6.70 -2.90
CA SER A 73 9.78 -6.90 -3.98
C SER A 73 8.65 -5.87 -3.85
N ILE A 74 7.91 -5.64 -4.94
CA ILE A 74 6.68 -4.86 -4.92
C ILE A 74 5.56 -5.62 -5.63
N PRO A 75 4.28 -5.44 -5.21
CA PRO A 75 3.85 -4.65 -4.05
C PRO A 75 4.23 -5.32 -2.72
N PHE A 76 4.37 -4.52 -1.68
CA PHE A 76 4.68 -4.99 -0.33
C PHE A 76 3.96 -4.10 0.68
N SER A 77 3.34 -4.68 1.70
CA SER A 77 2.55 -3.93 2.70
C SER A 77 2.85 -4.38 4.12
N TYR A 78 2.72 -3.45 5.05
CA TYR A 78 2.73 -3.72 6.49
C TYR A 78 1.42 -3.30 7.11
N LEU A 79 0.96 -4.08 8.09
CA LEU A 79 -0.01 -3.60 9.06
C LEU A 79 0.74 -3.18 10.32
N ILE A 80 0.57 -1.93 10.72
CA ILE A 80 1.26 -1.30 11.84
C ILE A 80 0.21 -0.87 12.87
N ASP A 81 0.41 -1.19 14.14
CA ASP A 81 -0.48 -0.75 15.23
C ASP A 81 -0.19 0.70 15.68
N ARG A 82 -0.97 1.20 16.65
CA ARG A 82 -0.90 2.61 17.08
C ARG A 82 0.39 2.93 17.83
N GLU A 83 1.06 1.93 18.36
CA GLU A 83 2.35 2.00 19.04
C GLU A 83 3.52 1.96 18.05
N GLY A 84 3.23 1.80 16.74
CA GLY A 84 4.25 1.76 15.70
C GLY A 84 4.87 0.38 15.50
N ILE A 85 4.24 -0.68 16.01
CA ILE A 85 4.73 -2.06 15.88
C ILE A 85 4.13 -2.70 14.64
N ILE A 86 4.99 -3.32 13.82
CA ILE A 86 4.55 -4.14 12.69
C ILE A 86 3.88 -5.41 13.24
N ILE A 87 2.59 -5.58 12.97
CA ILE A 87 1.82 -6.76 13.40
C ILE A 87 1.58 -7.76 12.29
N GLU A 88 1.65 -7.33 11.03
CA GLU A 88 1.56 -8.23 9.87
C GLU A 88 2.38 -7.69 8.69
N THR A 89 2.82 -8.61 7.83
CA THR A 89 3.67 -8.33 6.67
C THR A 89 3.12 -9.09 5.47
N TYR A 90 2.99 -8.38 4.34
CA TYR A 90 2.45 -8.92 3.09
C TYR A 90 3.45 -8.69 1.97
N ASP A 91 4.03 -9.77 1.45
CA ASP A 91 4.88 -9.77 0.26
C ASP A 91 4.04 -10.14 -0.97
N GLY A 92 3.91 -9.21 -1.90
CA GLY A 92 3.01 -9.31 -3.04
C GLY A 92 1.57 -8.96 -2.69
N TYR A 93 0.67 -9.28 -3.61
CA TYR A 93 -0.76 -9.08 -3.44
C TYR A 93 -1.54 -10.24 -4.07
N LYS A 94 -2.61 -10.64 -3.41
CA LYS A 94 -3.63 -11.56 -3.93
C LYS A 94 -5.00 -11.03 -3.49
N PRO A 95 -6.05 -11.13 -4.32
CA PRO A 95 -7.39 -10.72 -3.92
C PRO A 95 -7.83 -11.35 -2.60
N GLY A 96 -8.37 -10.53 -1.70
CA GLY A 96 -8.84 -10.96 -0.38
C GLY A 96 -7.73 -11.11 0.67
N MET A 97 -6.49 -10.72 0.35
CA MET A 97 -5.38 -10.75 1.31
C MET A 97 -5.65 -9.91 2.55
N PHE A 98 -6.47 -8.86 2.44
CA PHE A 98 -6.85 -8.00 3.57
C PHE A 98 -8.18 -8.41 4.21
N ASP A 99 -8.79 -9.53 3.82
CA ASP A 99 -10.04 -10.01 4.41
C ASP A 99 -9.85 -10.25 5.91
N GLY A 100 -10.77 -9.72 6.72
CA GLY A 100 -10.71 -9.81 8.19
C GLY A 100 -9.76 -8.82 8.87
N ILE A 101 -9.25 -7.79 8.17
CA ILE A 101 -8.34 -6.79 8.75
C ILE A 101 -8.91 -6.10 10.00
N GLU A 102 -10.23 -5.96 10.10
CA GLU A 102 -10.94 -5.43 11.27
C GLU A 102 -10.67 -6.21 12.56
N SER A 103 -10.58 -7.54 12.47
CA SER A 103 -10.34 -8.39 13.64
C SER A 103 -8.92 -8.19 14.16
N ARG A 104 -7.97 -7.86 13.27
CA ARG A 104 -6.56 -7.65 13.62
C ARG A 104 -6.32 -6.29 14.25
N ILE A 105 -7.00 -5.25 13.76
CA ILE A 105 -6.87 -3.89 14.31
C ILE A 105 -7.61 -3.71 15.66
N LYS A 106 -8.64 -4.52 15.95
CA LYS A 106 -9.41 -4.44 17.21
C LYS A 106 -8.85 -5.31 18.34
N ALA A 107 -7.93 -6.22 18.05
CA ALA A 107 -7.42 -7.19 19.01
C ALA A 107 -6.29 -6.64 19.92
N LYS A 108 -6.04 -5.33 19.91
CA LYS A 108 -5.05 -4.65 20.74
C LYS A 108 -5.62 -3.36 21.34
#